data_AF-A0A536SZC7-F1
#
_entry.id   AF-A0A536SZC7-F1
#
_cell.length_a   1.000
_cell.length_b   1.000
_cell.length_c   1.000
_cell.angle_alpha   90.00
_cell.angle_beta   90.00
_cell.angle_gamma   90.00
#
_symmetry.space_group_name_H-M   'P 1'
#
loop_
_entity.id
_entity.type
_entity.pdbx_description
1 polymer ?
#
loop_
_entity_poly.entity_id
_entity_poly.type
_entity_poly.pdbx_seq_one_letter_code
_entity_poly.pdbx_strand_id
1 'polypeptide(L)'
;MTAMSEVVRVACPHDCPDTCAMLVTVEDGVAKKIQGDPEMPFTEGTLCTKVAYYLERTYSPDRLRHPLKRVGPKGEGRFRRVSWDEALDEIAARLKTLAAENPQTILPCSYAGTMGMVQYSSMDRR
;
A
#
# COMPACT_ATOMS: atom_id res chain seq x y z
N MET A 1 -14.25 -30.29 -4.63
CA MET A 1 -13.18 -29.57 -5.33
C MET A 1 -12.14 -29.23 -4.29
N THR A 2 -10.91 -29.70 -4.43
CA THR A 2 -9.82 -29.43 -3.48
C THR A 2 -9.44 -27.95 -3.60
N ALA A 3 -9.41 -27.22 -2.49
CA ALA A 3 -9.06 -25.80 -2.48
C ALA A 3 -7.65 -25.60 -3.07
N MET A 4 -7.48 -24.59 -3.92
CA MET A 4 -6.16 -24.25 -4.46
C MET A 4 -5.40 -23.47 -3.39
N SER A 5 -4.38 -24.11 -2.81
CA SER A 5 -3.50 -23.51 -1.80
C SER A 5 -2.10 -23.34 -2.36
N GLU A 6 -1.52 -22.17 -2.17
CA GLU A 6 -0.12 -21.88 -2.49
C GLU A 6 0.55 -21.08 -1.37
N VAL A 7 1.88 -21.11 -1.34
CA VAL A 7 2.69 -20.29 -0.43
C VAL A 7 3.51 -19.32 -1.26
N VAL A 8 3.28 -18.03 -1.05
CA VAL A 8 3.98 -16.95 -1.75
C VAL A 8 5.02 -16.34 -0.83
N ARG A 9 6.27 -16.31 -1.28
CA ARG A 9 7.36 -15.63 -0.58
C ARG A 9 7.33 -14.14 -0.88
N VAL A 10 7.31 -13.31 0.14
CA VAL A 10 7.20 -11.84 0.03
C VAL A 10 8.18 -11.14 0.98
N ALA A 11 8.42 -9.85 0.73
CA ALA A 11 9.20 -8.99 1.62
C ALA A 11 8.28 -8.14 2.52
N CYS A 12 8.67 -7.94 3.78
CA CYS A 12 7.99 -7.04 4.70
C CYS A 12 7.88 -5.62 4.10
N PRO A 13 6.68 -4.99 4.09
CA PRO A 13 6.47 -3.70 3.45
C PRO A 13 6.81 -2.50 4.35
N HIS A 14 7.34 -2.71 5.55
CA HIS A 14 7.63 -1.65 6.51
C HIS A 14 9.02 -1.04 6.34
N ASP A 15 9.10 0.23 6.74
CA ASP A 15 10.33 1.01 6.83
C ASP A 15 11.13 0.60 8.08
N CYS A 16 11.73 -0.60 8.06
CA CYS A 16 12.62 -1.04 9.12
C CYS A 16 13.85 -1.75 8.52
N PRO A 17 15.00 -1.67 9.19
CA PRO A 17 16.24 -2.23 8.68
C PRO A 17 16.20 -3.76 8.53
N ASP A 18 15.32 -4.44 9.28
CA ASP A 18 15.23 -5.91 9.24
C ASP A 18 14.80 -6.41 7.85
N THR A 19 13.94 -5.71 7.10
CA THR A 19 13.55 -6.13 5.73
C THR A 19 13.10 -7.59 5.61
N CYS A 20 12.40 -8.10 6.63
CA CYS A 20 12.12 -9.53 6.83
C CYS A 20 11.51 -10.21 5.59
N ALA A 21 11.96 -11.42 5.25
CA ALA A 21 11.23 -12.29 4.33
C ALA A 21 10.06 -12.96 5.07
N MET A 22 8.95 -13.14 4.35
CA MET A 22 7.72 -13.69 4.87
C MET A 22 7.14 -14.71 3.88
N LEU A 23 6.34 -15.62 4.43
CA LEU A 23 5.56 -16.60 3.70
C LEU A 23 4.08 -16.29 3.90
N VAL A 24 3.36 -16.14 2.80
CA VAL A 24 1.91 -15.91 2.80
C VAL A 24 1.22 -17.15 2.23
N THR A 25 0.41 -17.83 3.04
CA THR A 25 -0.47 -18.89 2.54
C THR A 25 -1.69 -18.24 1.89
N VAL A 26 -1.91 -18.55 0.61
CA VAL A 26 -3.04 -18.08 -0.18
C VAL A 26 -3.92 -19.28 -0.52
N GLU A 27 -5.20 -19.19 -0.17
CA GLU A 27 -6.21 -20.20 -0.46
C GLU A 27 -7.32 -19.57 -1.28
N ASP A 28 -7.62 -20.15 -2.44
CA ASP A 28 -8.64 -19.67 -3.38
C ASP A 28 -8.52 -18.17 -3.68
N GLY A 29 -7.29 -17.69 -3.84
CA GLY A 29 -6.96 -16.28 -4.12
C GLY A 29 -7.02 -15.33 -2.91
N VAL A 30 -7.23 -15.85 -1.69
CA VAL A 30 -7.31 -15.06 -0.46
C VAL A 30 -6.15 -15.40 0.47
N ALA A 31 -5.41 -14.39 0.93
CA ALA A 31 -4.36 -14.59 1.92
C ALA A 31 -4.97 -14.99 3.28
N LYS A 32 -4.58 -16.16 3.80
CA LYS A 32 -5.13 -16.73 5.04
C LYS A 32 -4.16 -16.72 6.21
N LYS A 33 -2.86 -16.78 5.92
CA LYS A 33 -1.82 -16.86 6.94
C LYS A 33 -0.58 -16.08 6.53
N ILE A 34 0.08 -15.44 7.50
CA ILE A 34 1.39 -14.82 7.35
C ILE A 34 2.33 -15.42 8.39
N GLN A 35 3.53 -15.79 7.96
CA GLN A 35 4.61 -16.28 8.82
C GLN A 35 5.94 -15.70 8.35
N GLY A 36 6.94 -15.63 9.23
CA GLY A 36 8.29 -15.30 8.80
C GLY A 36 8.90 -16.48 8.06
N ASP A 37 9.80 -16.18 7.14
CA ASP A 37 10.58 -17.20 6.44
C ASP A 37 11.71 -17.73 7.35
N PRO A 38 11.71 -19.02 7.73
CA PRO A 38 12.78 -19.59 8.56
C PRO A 38 14.14 -19.61 7.85
N GLU A 39 14.18 -19.53 6.52
CA GLU A 39 15.43 -19.48 5.75
C GLU A 39 16.09 -18.09 5.78
N MET A 40 15.44 -17.07 6.36
CA MET A 40 16.00 -15.73 6.52
C MET A 40 17.05 -15.72 7.66
N PRO A 41 18.36 -15.57 7.40
CA PRO A 41 19.41 -15.88 8.39
C PRO A 41 19.38 -15.05 9.68
N PHE A 42 18.81 -13.84 9.63
CA PHE A 42 18.85 -12.91 10.75
C PHE A 42 17.50 -12.70 11.45
N THR A 43 16.39 -13.17 10.88
CA THR A 43 15.09 -13.22 11.58
C THR A 43 14.67 -14.62 11.95
N GLU A 44 15.18 -15.65 11.27
CA GLU A 44 14.92 -17.08 11.52
C GLU A 44 13.41 -17.36 11.70
N GLY A 45 12.58 -16.79 10.82
CA GLY A 45 11.12 -16.94 10.88
C GLY A 45 10.38 -16.02 11.87
N THR A 46 11.09 -15.22 12.67
CA THR A 46 10.49 -14.25 13.60
C THR A 46 9.90 -13.05 12.86
N LEU A 47 8.65 -12.70 13.19
CA LEU A 47 8.02 -11.45 12.75
C LEU A 47 7.65 -10.59 13.97
N CYS A 48 7.81 -9.28 13.86
CA CYS A 48 7.30 -8.35 14.86
C CYS A 48 5.76 -8.32 14.85
N THR A 49 5.15 -7.89 15.97
CA THR A 49 3.69 -7.78 16.14
C THR A 49 3.02 -6.97 15.04
N LYS A 50 3.68 -5.94 14.49
CA LYS A 50 3.12 -5.10 13.41
C LYS A 50 2.81 -5.91 12.15
N VAL A 51 3.58 -6.95 11.88
CA VAL A 51 3.53 -7.71 10.63
C VAL A 51 2.92 -9.09 10.82
N ALA A 52 3.07 -9.69 11.99
CA ALA A 52 2.41 -10.97 12.32
C ALA A 52 0.87 -10.89 12.12
N TYR A 53 0.27 -9.72 12.36
CA TYR A 53 -1.17 -9.48 12.20
C TYR A 53 -1.53 -8.68 10.93
N TYR A 54 -0.67 -8.66 9.90
CA TYR A 54 -0.88 -7.79 8.72
C TYR A 54 -2.16 -8.11 7.92
N LEU A 55 -2.70 -9.32 8.04
CA LEU A 55 -3.99 -9.68 7.42
C LEU A 55 -5.15 -8.90 8.03
N GLU A 56 -5.10 -8.55 9.32
CA GLU A 56 -6.12 -7.72 9.96
C GLU A 56 -6.17 -6.33 9.31
N ARG A 57 -5.01 -5.77 8.96
CA ARG A 57 -4.94 -4.50 8.23
C ARG A 57 -5.43 -4.64 6.78
N THR A 58 -5.13 -5.77 6.14
CA THR A 58 -5.54 -6.05 4.75
C THR A 58 -7.05 -6.23 4.61
N TYR A 59 -7.70 -6.79 5.63
CA TYR A 59 -9.14 -7.06 5.66
C TYR A 59 -9.92 -6.16 6.60
N SER A 60 -9.28 -5.12 7.15
CA SER A 60 -9.92 -4.15 8.03
C SER A 60 -11.15 -3.53 7.35
N PRO A 61 -12.27 -3.34 8.08
CA PRO A 61 -13.43 -2.63 7.57
C PRO A 61 -13.10 -1.18 7.20
N ASP A 62 -12.06 -0.59 7.80
CA ASP A 62 -11.63 0.80 7.56
C ASP A 62 -10.67 0.93 6.37
N ARG A 63 -10.35 -0.17 5.68
CA ARG A 63 -9.45 -0.15 4.53
C ARG A 63 -10.04 0.73 3.42
N LEU A 64 -9.24 1.67 2.92
CA LEU A 64 -9.59 2.46 1.74
C LEU A 64 -9.63 1.56 0.50
N ARG A 65 -10.82 1.38 -0.06
CA ARG A 65 -11.07 0.51 -1.23
C ARG A 65 -11.43 1.27 -2.50
N HIS A 66 -11.75 2.56 -2.38
CA HIS A 66 -12.23 3.39 -3.47
C HIS A 66 -11.64 4.79 -3.40
N PRO A 67 -11.46 5.46 -4.55
CA PRO A 67 -11.18 6.89 -4.58
C PRO A 67 -12.26 7.70 -3.87
N LEU A 68 -11.84 8.70 -3.11
CA LEU A 68 -12.71 9.57 -2.33
C LEU A 68 -12.42 11.03 -2.66
N LYS A 69 -13.46 11.81 -2.95
CA LYS A 69 -13.39 13.26 -3.17
C LYS A 69 -13.94 14.00 -1.97
N ARG A 70 -13.17 14.97 -1.47
CA ARG A 70 -13.60 15.84 -0.37
C ARG A 70 -14.75 16.75 -0.83
N VAL A 71 -15.81 16.83 -0.03
CA VAL A 71 -17.03 17.63 -0.33
C VAL A 71 -17.35 18.72 0.70
N GLY A 72 -16.55 18.85 1.76
CA GLY A 72 -16.65 19.92 2.77
C GLY A 72 -15.28 20.54 3.08
N PRO A 73 -15.20 21.52 3.99
CA PRO A 73 -13.94 22.08 4.47
C PRO A 73 -12.89 21.03 4.87
N LYS A 74 -11.61 21.38 4.70
CA LYS A 74 -10.49 20.49 5.07
C LYS A 74 -10.53 20.26 6.59
N GLY A 75 -10.46 19.00 7.02
CA GLY A 75 -10.53 18.61 8.43
C GLY A 75 -11.86 18.02 8.88
N GLU A 76 -12.95 18.21 8.13
CA GLU A 76 -14.28 17.70 8.52
C GLU A 76 -14.51 16.21 8.22
N GLY A 77 -13.58 15.54 7.53
CA GLY A 77 -13.74 14.13 7.17
C GLY A 77 -14.88 13.85 6.17
N ARG A 78 -15.40 14.87 5.49
CA ARG A 78 -16.53 14.71 4.55
C ARG A 78 -16.05 14.37 3.13
N PHE A 79 -16.32 13.13 2.73
CA PHE A 79 -15.96 12.61 1.42
C PHE A 79 -17.14 11.96 0.71
N ARG A 80 -17.13 12.01 -0.63
CA ARG A 80 -17.97 11.16 -1.48
C ARG A 80 -17.09 10.20 -2.27
N ARG A 81 -17.60 9.01 -2.55
CA ARG A 81 -16.95 8.07 -3.47
C ARG A 81 -16.97 8.62 -4.90
N VAL A 82 -15.88 8.41 -5.63
CA VAL A 82 -15.75 8.73 -7.06
C VAL A 82 -15.16 7.54 -7.81
N SER A 83 -15.28 7.54 -9.14
CA SER A 83 -14.58 6.55 -9.97
C SER A 83 -13.08 6.87 -10.06
N TRP A 84 -12.29 5.92 -10.54
CA TRP A 84 -10.88 6.17 -10.84
C TRP A 84 -10.72 7.21 -11.95
N ASP A 85 -11.52 7.12 -13.01
CA ASP A 85 -11.47 8.08 -14.12
C ASP A 85 -11.79 9.50 -13.65
N GLU A 86 -12.86 9.69 -12.87
CA GLU A 86 -13.22 11.01 -12.31
C GLU A 86 -12.09 11.58 -11.44
N ALA A 87 -11.51 10.74 -10.55
CA ALA A 87 -10.43 11.18 -9.68
C ALA A 87 -9.18 11.59 -10.47
N LEU A 88 -8.77 10.77 -11.43
CA LEU A 88 -7.56 11.00 -12.22
C LEU A 88 -7.72 12.19 -13.17
N ASP A 89 -8.86 12.32 -13.84
CA ASP A 89 -9.15 13.43 -14.75
C ASP A 89 -9.15 14.77 -14.01
N GLU A 90 -9.77 14.84 -12.83
CA GLU A 90 -9.82 16.06 -12.04
C GLU A 90 -8.44 16.47 -11.51
N ILE A 91 -7.64 15.50 -11.02
CA ILE A 91 -6.26 15.75 -10.59
C ILE A 91 -5.42 16.23 -11.77
N ALA A 92 -5.49 15.53 -12.91
CA ALA A 92 -4.70 15.86 -14.10
C ALA A 92 -5.07 17.24 -14.65
N ALA A 93 -6.36 17.57 -14.74
CA ALA A 93 -6.82 18.89 -15.19
C ALA A 93 -6.26 20.00 -14.30
N ARG A 94 -6.33 19.85 -12.98
CA ARG A 94 -5.81 20.84 -12.04
C ARG A 94 -4.29 21.00 -12.15
N LEU A 95 -3.55 19.89 -12.24
CA LEU A 95 -2.09 19.93 -12.38
C LEU A 95 -1.68 20.58 -13.72
N LYS A 96 -2.40 20.30 -14.82
CA LYS A 96 -2.15 20.94 -16.13
C LYS A 96 -2.33 22.45 -16.07
N THR A 97 -3.39 22.94 -15.43
CA THR A 97 -3.61 24.38 -15.24
C THR A 97 -2.46 25.03 -14.46
N LEU A 98 -2.09 24.45 -13.31
CA LEU A 98 -1.00 24.98 -12.48
C LEU A 98 0.35 24.95 -13.21
N ALA A 99 0.63 23.88 -13.95
CA ALA A 99 1.86 23.73 -14.72
C ALA A 99 1.95 24.74 -15.88
N ALA A 100 0.83 25.09 -16.51
CA ALA A 100 0.78 26.12 -17.55
C ALA A 100 1.05 27.53 -17.00
N GLU A 101 0.68 27.80 -15.75
CA GLU A 101 0.96 29.07 -15.07
C GLU A 101 2.40 29.14 -14.55
N ASN A 102 2.81 28.18 -13.72
CA ASN A 102 4.18 28.02 -13.26
C ASN A 102 4.38 26.58 -12.72
N PRO A 103 5.19 25.74 -13.39
CA PRO A 103 5.40 24.35 -12.97
C PRO A 103 6.06 24.21 -11.60
N GLN A 104 6.79 25.22 -11.11
CA GLN A 104 7.43 25.19 -9.79
C GLN A 104 6.42 25.28 -8.63
N THR A 105 5.14 25.55 -8.92
CA THR A 105 4.06 25.52 -7.90
C THR A 105 3.63 24.11 -7.54
N ILE A 106 4.02 23.12 -8.34
CA ILE A 106 3.75 21.70 -8.09
C ILE A 106 4.96 21.13 -7.39
N LEU A 107 4.79 20.69 -6.14
CA LEU A 107 5.80 19.93 -5.40
C LEU A 107 5.51 18.43 -5.55
N PRO A 108 6.31 17.67 -6.30
CA PRO A 108 6.24 16.21 -6.28
C PRO A 108 6.69 15.73 -4.90
N CYS A 109 5.73 15.36 -4.05
CA CYS A 109 6.03 14.72 -2.78
C CYS A 109 5.88 13.21 -2.96
N SER A 110 7.01 12.54 -3.16
CA SER A 110 7.09 11.09 -3.00
C SER A 110 7.49 10.82 -1.56
N TYR A 111 6.54 10.36 -0.75
CA TYR A 111 6.83 9.94 0.61
C TYR A 111 6.15 8.61 0.94
N ALA A 112 6.92 7.79 1.64
CA ALA A 112 6.65 6.48 2.22
C ALA A 112 5.18 6.06 2.42
N GLY A 113 4.58 5.39 1.43
CA GLY A 113 3.37 4.59 1.66
C GLY A 113 3.73 3.24 2.31
N THR A 114 4.50 2.44 1.58
CA THR A 114 5.15 1.20 2.04
C THR A 114 6.61 1.29 1.63
N MET A 115 7.53 1.25 2.59
CA MET A 115 8.97 1.47 2.38
C MET A 115 9.78 0.22 2.69
N GLY A 116 9.17 -0.95 2.51
CA GLY A 116 9.94 -2.19 2.46
C GLY A 116 11.01 -2.09 1.37
N MET A 117 12.05 -2.90 1.50
CA MET A 117 13.23 -2.89 0.63
C MET A 117 12.88 -2.96 -0.87
N VAL A 118 11.79 -3.65 -1.23
CA VAL A 118 11.35 -3.78 -2.63
C VAL A 118 10.55 -2.55 -3.11
N GLN A 119 9.81 -1.89 -2.21
CA GLN A 119 8.89 -0.82 -2.56
C GLN A 119 9.52 0.58 -2.49
N TYR A 120 10.61 0.73 -1.71
CA TYR A 120 11.24 2.01 -1.38
C TYR A 120 11.55 2.91 -2.59
N SER A 121 12.06 2.34 -3.69
CA SER A 121 12.46 3.11 -4.90
C SER A 121 11.48 3.01 -6.07
N SER A 122 10.23 2.61 -5.81
CA SER A 122 9.28 2.26 -6.88
C SER A 122 8.48 3.44 -7.42
N MET A 123 8.21 4.48 -6.62
CA MET A 123 7.33 5.59 -6.99
C MET A 123 8.06 6.91 -7.27
N ASP A 124 9.26 7.10 -6.72
CA ASP A 124 10.11 8.28 -6.92
C ASP A 124 10.88 8.27 -8.25
N ARG A 125 11.03 7.10 -8.89
CA ARG A 125 11.83 6.91 -10.11
C ARG A 125 11.03 6.76 -11.41
N ARG A 126 9.74 7.09 -11.39
CA ARG A 126 8.85 7.01 -12.57
C ARG A 126 8.57 8.38 -13.16
#